data_AF-A0AB33KEY6-F1
#
_entry.id   AF-A0AB33KEY6-F1
#
_cell.length_a   1.000
_cell.length_b   1.000
_cell.length_c   1.000
_cell.angle_alpha   90.00
_cell.angle_beta   90.00
_cell.angle_gamma   90.00
#
_symmetry.space_group_name_H-M   'P 1'
#
loop_
_entity.id
_entity.type
_entity.pdbx_description
1 polymer ?
#
loop_
_entity_poly.entity_id
_entity_poly.type
_entity_poly.pdbx_seq_one_letter_code
_entity_poly.pdbx_strand_id
1 'polypeptide(L)'
;MTGTPDYSDHCMIALYPPPEAARNLAVPGGLDPADLHVTVAYLGPADAIDAGRLNTLTAALATRPPITATLAGHARFTGGDKDVCVALVDSPALEDLHRDVTDALTAAAITFPRDHGYTAHTTLTYLDPDQAAPLDRLPATDVTFTALSVVHGTTRTDHPLHDPSPAEAARHAYATGWASSGGPLTDRVREGCRTAVALATEHPHDQHLLEVTVDLGRLEGTWALLFHRRDTHLRQHTTQVDDAWADLFTPEALQRLVADLRRNTLGILEADAAHDRTTDTLTLASATSTAILQAIGTFTQWDQLRRALLAALRAGRAEGIVNAVALAAERARHRGLDWDTAYTHTHAAVTADLDDSWADTTTWTSRLIGRAATRLARTLAALAAAGASFADMLTAATAILGRGSPDVPFVTDWAMTTAAAGGARALYTASAAGQIDVVTVGDGHVCATPCQDAEANGPWFPEQLPHLPLHPACRCTYAADLYLTPYEPWFADHTSPPGEPR
;
A
#
# COMPACT_ATOMS: atom_id res chain seq x y z
N MET A 1 31.33 -19.40 53.07
CA MET A 1 31.02 -18.33 52.09
C MET A 1 31.41 -18.87 50.73
N THR A 2 30.49 -19.59 50.09
CA THR A 2 30.63 -20.12 48.73
C THR A 2 29.84 -19.17 47.83
N GLY A 3 30.53 -18.54 46.87
CA GLY A 3 30.08 -17.33 46.18
C GLY A 3 28.93 -17.54 45.21
N THR A 4 28.11 -16.50 45.04
CA THR A 4 27.16 -16.32 43.94
C THR A 4 27.86 -16.58 42.60
N PRO A 5 27.22 -17.29 41.65
CA PRO A 5 27.80 -17.44 40.31
C PRO A 5 28.04 -16.06 39.67
N ASP A 6 29.20 -15.89 39.03
CA ASP A 6 29.57 -14.64 38.36
C ASP A 6 28.97 -14.60 36.95
N TYR A 7 28.10 -13.63 36.71
CA TYR A 7 27.47 -13.37 35.41
C TYR A 7 27.87 -12.01 34.83
N SER A 8 28.97 -11.42 35.31
CA SER A 8 29.42 -10.07 34.93
C SER A 8 29.84 -9.91 33.46
N ASP A 9 29.95 -11.01 32.72
CA ASP A 9 30.23 -11.10 31.30
C ASP A 9 29.00 -11.46 30.44
N HIS A 10 27.80 -11.51 31.03
CA HIS A 10 26.56 -11.90 30.35
C HIS A 10 25.68 -10.71 29.97
N CYS A 11 24.68 -10.99 29.13
CA CYS A 11 23.74 -10.02 28.61
C CYS A 11 22.30 -10.45 28.85
N MET A 12 21.44 -9.51 29.26
CA MET A 12 20.01 -9.73 29.43
C MET A 12 19.18 -8.45 29.29
N ILE A 13 17.89 -8.63 29.04
CA ILE A 13 16.86 -7.61 29.26
C ILE A 13 16.10 -7.98 30.53
N ALA A 14 15.95 -7.03 31.46
CA ALA A 14 15.37 -7.28 32.77
C ALA A 14 14.54 -6.09 33.29
N LEU A 15 13.74 -6.35 34.31
CA LEU A 15 13.03 -5.34 35.09
C LEU A 15 13.55 -5.34 36.53
N TYR A 16 13.85 -4.16 37.08
CA TYR A 16 14.33 -4.03 38.44
C TYR A 16 13.21 -3.52 39.36
N PRO A 17 12.91 -4.20 40.48
CA PRO A 17 11.89 -3.75 41.40
C PRO A 17 12.31 -2.42 42.04
N PRO A 18 11.33 -1.59 42.48
CA PRO A 18 11.64 -0.37 43.22
C PRO A 18 12.57 -0.65 44.42
N PRO A 19 13.51 0.24 44.77
CA PRO A 19 14.49 -0.03 45.81
C PRO A 19 13.90 -0.43 47.17
N GLU A 20 12.71 0.07 47.50
CA GLU A 20 11.99 -0.32 48.72
C GLU A 20 11.48 -1.76 48.66
N ALA A 21 10.85 -2.15 47.54
CA ALA A 21 10.39 -3.52 47.33
C ALA A 21 11.58 -4.49 47.28
N ALA A 22 12.67 -4.12 46.61
CA ALA A 22 13.89 -4.93 46.56
C ALA A 22 14.47 -5.20 47.96
N ARG A 23 14.51 -4.18 48.83
CA ARG A 23 14.95 -4.35 50.23
C ARG A 23 14.03 -5.27 51.02
N ASN A 24 12.72 -5.23 50.77
CA ASN A 24 11.74 -6.08 51.44
C ASN A 24 11.81 -7.55 50.97
N LEU A 25 12.30 -7.79 49.75
CA LEU A 25 12.51 -9.12 49.17
C LEU A 25 13.83 -9.76 49.60
N ALA A 26 14.77 -8.97 50.12
CA ALA A 26 16.10 -9.44 50.49
C ALA A 26 16.05 -10.51 51.59
N VAL A 27 16.86 -11.56 51.44
CA VAL A 27 16.90 -12.69 52.38
C VAL A 27 18.29 -12.82 53.01
N PRO A 28 18.41 -13.38 54.23
CA PRO A 28 19.71 -13.60 54.84
C PRO A 28 20.65 -14.42 53.96
N GLY A 29 21.83 -13.87 53.64
CA GLY A 29 22.81 -14.51 52.76
C GLY A 29 22.44 -14.53 51.28
N GLY A 30 21.38 -13.82 50.88
CA GLY A 30 20.95 -13.68 49.49
C GLY A 30 21.69 -12.61 48.69
N LEU A 31 21.17 -12.34 47.49
CA LEU A 31 21.68 -11.30 46.59
C LEU A 31 21.50 -9.89 47.18
N ASP A 32 22.34 -8.95 46.74
CA ASP A 32 22.16 -7.54 47.07
C ASP A 32 20.80 -7.06 46.53
N PRO A 33 20.01 -6.27 47.29
CA PRO A 33 18.77 -5.69 46.80
C PRO A 33 18.92 -4.97 45.44
N ALA A 34 20.06 -4.34 45.15
CA ALA A 34 20.31 -3.66 43.89
C ALA A 34 20.46 -4.62 42.69
N ASP A 35 20.78 -5.88 42.96
CA ASP A 35 20.95 -6.94 41.97
C ASP A 35 19.67 -7.76 41.76
N LEU A 36 18.64 -7.57 42.57
CA LEU A 36 17.35 -8.25 42.36
C LEU A 36 16.69 -7.73 41.07
N HIS A 37 16.27 -8.65 40.20
CA HIS A 37 15.62 -8.32 38.94
C HIS A 37 14.70 -9.46 38.48
N VAL A 38 13.80 -9.14 37.56
CA VAL A 38 13.04 -10.10 36.76
C VAL A 38 13.66 -10.17 35.39
N THR A 39 14.32 -11.27 35.06
CA THR A 39 14.85 -11.49 33.72
C THR A 39 13.69 -11.63 32.75
N VAL A 40 13.65 -10.76 31.73
CA VAL A 40 12.67 -10.84 30.65
C VAL A 40 13.23 -11.71 29.53
N ALA A 41 14.49 -11.49 29.14
CA ALA A 41 15.18 -12.35 28.19
C ALA A 41 16.67 -12.43 28.54
N TYR A 42 17.17 -13.65 28.71
CA TYR A 42 18.60 -13.91 28.85
C TYR A 42 19.20 -14.14 27.46
N LEU A 43 20.34 -13.49 27.16
CA LEU A 43 20.92 -13.44 25.82
C LEU A 43 22.27 -14.15 25.71
N GLY A 44 22.81 -14.65 26.83
CA GLY A 44 24.12 -15.32 26.86
C GLY A 44 25.28 -14.32 27.02
N PRO A 45 26.50 -14.66 26.55
CA PRO A 45 27.69 -13.83 26.69
C PRO A 45 27.57 -12.46 26.02
N ALA A 46 28.06 -11.42 26.67
CA ALA A 46 27.96 -10.03 26.21
C ALA A 46 28.79 -9.76 24.95
N ASP A 47 29.93 -10.43 24.78
CA ASP A 47 30.81 -10.26 23.61
C ASP A 47 30.17 -10.74 22.29
N ALA A 48 29.15 -11.59 22.36
CA ALA A 48 28.37 -12.06 21.23
C ALA A 48 27.26 -11.08 20.79
N ILE A 49 26.95 -10.07 21.59
CA ILE A 49 25.79 -9.18 21.39
C ILE A 49 26.26 -7.72 21.23
N ASP A 50 25.78 -7.04 20.18
CA ASP A 50 26.01 -5.60 20.01
C ASP A 50 25.16 -4.78 21.00
N ALA A 51 25.83 -4.09 21.92
CA ALA A 51 25.17 -3.31 22.97
C ALA A 51 24.33 -2.13 22.42
N GLY A 52 24.77 -1.46 21.36
CA GLY A 52 24.06 -0.31 20.79
C GLY A 52 22.74 -0.73 20.12
N ARG A 53 22.79 -1.84 19.38
CA ARG A 53 21.63 -2.48 18.75
C ARG A 53 20.63 -2.96 19.79
N LEU A 54 21.11 -3.62 20.85
CA LEU A 54 20.24 -4.08 21.94
C LEU A 54 19.56 -2.90 22.64
N ASN A 55 20.31 -1.84 22.98
CA ASN A 55 19.74 -0.65 23.59
C ASN A 55 18.70 0.04 22.70
N THR A 56 18.93 0.12 21.38
CA THR A 56 17.98 0.71 20.44
C THR A 56 16.67 -0.10 20.39
N LEU A 57 16.78 -1.43 20.36
CA LEU A 57 15.64 -2.33 20.38
C LEU A 57 14.87 -2.21 21.69
N THR A 58 15.56 -2.23 22.84
CA THR A 58 14.93 -2.12 24.15
C THR A 58 14.27 -0.76 24.37
N ALA A 59 14.88 0.33 23.88
CA ALA A 59 14.27 1.67 23.91
C ALA A 59 12.93 1.71 23.15
N ALA A 60 12.86 1.09 21.97
CA ALA A 60 11.61 1.00 21.21
C ALA A 60 10.53 0.16 21.94
N LEU A 61 10.94 -0.87 22.67
CA LEU A 61 10.03 -1.67 23.50
C LEU A 61 9.62 -0.94 24.78
N ALA A 62 10.38 0.06 25.25
CA ALA A 62 10.04 0.84 26.44
C ALA A 62 8.92 1.87 26.21
N THR A 63 8.47 2.06 24.98
CA THR A 63 7.26 2.83 24.63
C THR A 63 5.97 2.08 24.99
N ARG A 64 5.82 1.79 26.28
CA ARG A 64 4.66 1.13 26.90
C ARG A 64 4.48 1.62 28.34
N PRO A 65 3.26 1.50 28.92
CA PRO A 65 3.02 1.90 30.30
C PRO A 65 3.93 1.16 31.30
N PRO A 66 4.21 1.75 32.48
CA PRO A 66 4.83 1.04 33.60
C PRO A 66 4.12 -0.28 33.93
N ILE A 67 4.89 -1.32 34.24
CA ILE A 67 4.34 -2.67 34.46
C ILE A 67 4.03 -2.86 35.93
N THR A 68 2.77 -3.07 36.26
CA THR A 68 2.34 -3.47 37.60
C THR A 68 2.39 -4.99 37.75
N ALA A 69 2.90 -5.46 38.88
CA ALA A 69 2.99 -6.87 39.20
C ALA A 69 2.84 -7.12 40.70
N THR A 70 2.54 -8.35 41.07
CA THR A 70 2.60 -8.81 42.46
C THR A 70 3.71 -9.84 42.61
N LEU A 71 4.67 -9.58 43.50
CA LEU A 71 5.64 -10.60 43.94
C LEU A 71 5.02 -11.35 45.11
N ALA A 72 4.71 -12.64 44.91
CA ALA A 72 4.07 -13.46 45.94
C ALA A 72 4.47 -14.91 45.82
N GLY A 73 4.61 -15.57 46.97
CA GLY A 73 5.09 -16.94 47.00
C GLY A 73 6.58 -17.05 46.63
N HIS A 74 7.15 -18.20 46.93
CA HIS A 74 8.52 -18.51 46.53
C HIS A 74 8.58 -19.91 45.96
N ALA A 75 9.56 -20.13 45.10
CA ALA A 75 9.87 -21.44 44.56
C ALA A 75 11.35 -21.75 44.74
N ARG A 76 11.67 -23.04 44.63
CA ARG A 76 13.04 -23.53 44.52
C ARG A 76 13.19 -24.24 43.20
N PHE A 77 14.09 -23.77 42.36
CA PHE A 77 14.46 -24.43 41.12
C PHE A 77 15.72 -25.24 41.36
N THR A 78 15.68 -26.52 40.98
CA THR A 78 16.85 -27.39 41.04
C THR A 78 17.81 -26.99 39.92
N GLY A 79 19.02 -26.59 40.27
CA GLY A 79 20.05 -26.27 39.29
C GLY A 79 21.08 -27.39 39.15
N GLY A 80 22.18 -27.10 38.45
CA GLY A 80 23.31 -28.02 38.33
C GLY A 80 24.07 -28.15 39.66
N ASP A 81 24.97 -27.22 39.91
CA ASP A 81 25.80 -27.22 41.14
C ASP A 81 25.12 -26.55 42.34
N LYS A 82 24.12 -25.70 42.09
CA LYS A 82 23.37 -24.94 43.10
C LYS A 82 21.90 -24.92 42.74
N ASP A 83 21.05 -24.96 43.76
CA ASP A 83 19.63 -24.64 43.61
C ASP A 83 19.42 -23.13 43.70
N VAL A 84 18.29 -22.66 43.18
CA VAL A 84 17.93 -21.24 43.20
C VAL A 84 16.62 -21.06 43.94
N CYS A 85 16.62 -20.21 44.96
CA CYS A 85 15.39 -19.76 45.61
C CYS A 85 14.94 -18.44 44.98
N VAL A 86 13.69 -18.38 44.55
CA VAL A 86 13.14 -17.28 43.77
C VAL A 86 11.83 -16.78 44.36
N ALA A 87 11.55 -15.48 44.21
CA ALA A 87 10.21 -14.92 44.33
C ALA A 87 9.49 -15.08 43.00
N LEU A 88 8.24 -15.54 43.01
CA LEU A 88 7.41 -15.61 41.80
C LEU A 88 6.76 -14.25 41.53
N VAL A 89 6.59 -13.93 40.26
CA VAL A 89 6.02 -12.65 39.82
C VAL A 89 4.77 -12.92 39.00
N ASP A 90 3.66 -12.30 39.41
CA ASP A 90 2.38 -12.38 38.72
C ASP A 90 2.07 -11.05 38.04
N SER A 91 1.96 -11.07 36.71
CA SER A 91 1.53 -9.93 35.90
C SER A 91 1.21 -10.39 34.47
N PRO A 92 -0.02 -10.17 33.97
CA PRO A 92 -0.35 -10.43 32.56
C PRO A 92 0.57 -9.67 31.59
N ALA A 93 0.97 -8.44 31.94
CA ALA A 93 1.81 -7.59 31.10
C ALA A 93 3.26 -8.11 30.95
N LEU A 94 3.72 -9.00 31.84
CA LEU A 94 5.05 -9.61 31.72
C LEU A 94 5.12 -10.70 30.66
N GLU A 95 4.04 -11.47 30.50
CA GLU A 95 3.96 -12.48 29.44
C GLU A 95 3.96 -11.80 28.06
N ASP A 96 3.21 -10.70 27.93
CA ASP A 96 3.20 -9.86 26.73
C ASP A 96 4.56 -9.24 26.46
N LEU A 97 5.21 -8.67 27.49
CA LEU A 97 6.56 -8.12 27.35
C LEU A 97 7.58 -9.18 26.94
N HIS A 98 7.56 -10.37 27.55
CA HIS A 98 8.48 -11.45 27.20
C HIS A 98 8.33 -11.83 25.72
N ARG A 99 7.09 -12.04 25.26
CA ARG A 99 6.80 -12.35 23.86
C ARG A 99 7.31 -11.24 22.94
N ASP A 100 6.95 -9.98 23.19
CA ASP A 100 7.37 -8.83 22.37
C ASP A 100 8.90 -8.72 22.29
N VAL A 101 9.60 -8.92 23.41
CA VAL A 101 11.07 -8.91 23.46
C VAL A 101 11.63 -10.03 22.61
N THR A 102 11.13 -11.26 22.75
CA THR A 102 11.63 -12.41 21.98
C THR A 102 11.34 -12.29 20.47
N ASP A 103 10.20 -11.73 20.09
CA ASP A 103 9.84 -11.45 18.70
C ASP A 103 10.74 -10.37 18.11
N ALA A 104 10.98 -9.28 18.85
CA ALA A 104 11.87 -8.20 18.43
C ALA A 104 13.33 -8.70 18.28
N LEU A 105 13.82 -9.52 19.21
CA LEU A 105 15.16 -10.13 19.12
C LEU A 105 15.27 -11.03 17.89
N THR A 106 14.23 -11.83 17.60
CA THR A 106 14.16 -12.71 16.43
C THR A 106 14.14 -11.91 15.13
N ALA A 107 13.32 -10.87 15.04
CA ALA A 107 13.27 -9.95 13.89
C ALA A 107 14.61 -9.22 13.68
N ALA A 108 15.32 -8.94 14.78
CA ALA A 108 16.67 -8.42 14.75
C ALA A 108 17.75 -9.51 14.51
N ALA A 109 17.41 -10.77 14.28
CA ALA A 109 18.39 -11.85 14.12
C ALA A 109 19.43 -11.90 15.25
N ILE A 110 19.01 -11.58 16.47
CA ILE A 110 19.81 -11.75 17.69
C ILE A 110 19.51 -13.15 18.23
N THR A 111 20.50 -14.03 18.21
CA THR A 111 20.38 -15.38 18.75
C THR A 111 20.47 -15.34 20.27
N PHE A 112 19.57 -16.05 20.96
CA PHE A 112 19.55 -16.16 22.41
C PHE A 112 19.14 -17.58 22.84
N PRO A 113 19.56 -18.04 24.04
CA PRO A 113 19.19 -19.36 24.56
C PRO A 113 17.67 -19.56 24.70
N ARG A 114 17.18 -20.77 24.41
CA ARG A 114 15.75 -21.15 24.50
C ARG A 114 15.53 -22.48 25.22
N ASP A 115 16.50 -22.89 26.03
CA ASP A 115 16.53 -24.24 26.63
C ASP A 115 15.48 -24.44 27.73
N HIS A 116 14.85 -23.35 28.20
CA HIS A 116 13.87 -23.35 29.28
C HIS A 116 12.62 -22.55 28.93
N GLY A 117 11.48 -22.98 29.46
CA GLY A 117 10.24 -22.19 29.42
C GLY A 117 10.37 -20.92 30.27
N TYR A 118 9.55 -19.92 29.96
CA TYR A 118 9.50 -18.69 30.72
C TYR A 118 8.70 -18.88 32.01
N THR A 119 9.30 -18.49 33.15
CA THR A 119 8.60 -18.37 34.43
C THR A 119 9.05 -17.05 35.02
N ALA A 120 8.15 -16.08 35.16
CA ALA A 120 8.53 -14.76 35.68
C ALA A 120 8.93 -14.89 37.17
N HIS A 121 10.19 -14.58 37.47
CA HIS A 121 10.73 -14.73 38.82
C HIS A 121 11.85 -13.73 39.09
N THR A 122 12.10 -13.50 40.38
CA THR A 122 13.29 -12.79 40.88
C THR A 122 14.12 -13.73 41.73
N THR A 123 15.38 -13.93 41.36
CA THR A 123 16.32 -14.72 42.16
C THR A 123 16.60 -14.03 43.48
N LEU A 124 16.36 -14.72 44.60
CA LEU A 124 16.64 -14.19 45.94
C LEU A 124 18.00 -14.67 46.45
N THR A 125 18.31 -15.95 46.22
CA THR A 125 19.59 -16.55 46.61
C THR A 125 19.86 -17.84 45.85
N TYR A 126 21.14 -18.22 45.79
CA TYR A 126 21.60 -19.55 45.43
C TYR A 126 21.82 -20.39 46.69
N LEU A 127 21.56 -21.69 46.63
CA LEU A 127 21.59 -22.61 47.76
C LEU A 127 22.35 -23.88 47.39
N ASP A 128 23.07 -24.48 48.34
CA ASP A 128 23.48 -25.89 48.19
C ASP A 128 22.23 -26.80 48.15
N PRO A 129 22.25 -27.92 47.40
CA PRO A 129 21.09 -28.82 47.29
C PRO A 129 20.51 -29.30 48.64
N ASP A 130 21.35 -29.42 49.67
CA ASP A 130 20.96 -29.82 51.03
C ASP A 130 20.67 -28.65 51.98
N GLN A 131 20.94 -27.40 51.56
CA GLN A 131 20.66 -26.21 52.35
C GLN A 131 19.16 -25.91 52.41
N ALA A 132 18.65 -25.60 53.59
CA ALA A 132 17.25 -25.19 53.77
C ALA A 132 16.97 -23.83 53.09
N ALA A 133 15.74 -23.64 52.61
CA ALA A 133 15.32 -22.35 52.07
C ALA A 133 15.37 -21.26 53.18
N PRO A 134 15.79 -20.03 52.87
CA PRO A 134 15.97 -18.98 53.87
C PRO A 134 14.65 -18.32 54.34
N LEU A 135 13.51 -18.75 53.81
CA LEU A 135 12.19 -18.25 54.17
C LEU A 135 11.11 -19.35 54.08
N ASP A 136 10.18 -19.33 55.01
CA ASP A 136 9.01 -20.22 55.00
C ASP A 136 7.87 -19.67 54.12
N ARG A 137 7.72 -18.33 54.09
CA ARG A 137 6.67 -17.64 53.33
C ARG A 137 7.16 -16.28 52.87
N LEU A 138 6.88 -15.96 51.60
CA LEU A 138 7.02 -14.61 51.06
C LEU A 138 5.63 -13.94 51.00
N PRO A 139 5.39 -12.83 51.73
CA PRO A 139 4.14 -12.09 51.63
C PRO A 139 4.02 -11.42 50.26
N ALA A 140 2.78 -11.25 49.81
CA ALA A 140 2.50 -10.53 48.57
C ALA A 140 2.96 -9.07 48.68
N THR A 141 3.73 -8.63 47.69
CA THR A 141 4.24 -7.26 47.57
C THR A 141 3.91 -6.75 46.17
N ASP A 142 3.07 -5.73 46.09
CA ASP A 142 2.78 -5.07 44.82
C ASP A 142 3.94 -4.17 44.41
N VAL A 143 4.30 -4.22 43.14
CA VAL A 143 5.37 -3.42 42.56
C VAL A 143 4.93 -2.79 41.25
N THR A 144 5.59 -1.68 40.92
CA THR A 144 5.50 -1.07 39.59
C THR A 144 6.90 -0.92 39.04
N PHE A 145 7.18 -1.63 37.95
CA PHE A 145 8.42 -1.48 37.19
C PHE A 145 8.27 -0.27 36.27
N THR A 146 9.22 0.65 36.34
CA THR A 146 9.19 1.93 35.61
C THR A 146 10.24 2.02 34.52
N ALA A 147 11.05 0.98 34.34
CA ALA A 147 12.06 0.93 33.29
C ALA A 147 12.29 -0.51 32.82
N LEU A 148 12.59 -0.65 31.53
CA LEU A 148 13.13 -1.87 30.92
C LEU A 148 14.65 -1.71 30.82
N SER A 149 15.40 -2.61 31.45
CA SER A 149 16.84 -2.47 31.60
C SER A 149 17.59 -3.41 30.66
N VAL A 150 18.61 -2.90 29.99
CA VAL A 150 19.62 -3.71 29.31
C VAL A 150 20.80 -3.87 30.24
N VAL A 151 21.16 -5.12 30.56
CA VAL A 151 22.43 -5.45 31.22
C VAL A 151 23.33 -6.06 30.16
N HIS A 152 24.49 -5.44 29.91
CA HIS A 152 25.50 -5.90 28.96
C HIS A 152 26.85 -5.90 29.66
N GLY A 153 27.31 -7.10 30.02
CA GLY A 153 28.42 -7.27 30.94
C GLY A 153 28.13 -6.58 32.27
N THR A 154 29.02 -5.67 32.68
CA THR A 154 28.89 -4.89 33.93
C THR A 154 28.07 -3.60 33.76
N THR A 155 27.61 -3.28 32.56
CA THR A 155 26.89 -2.04 32.28
C THR A 155 25.38 -2.28 32.28
N ARG A 156 24.65 -1.51 33.10
CA ARG A 156 23.19 -1.43 33.05
C ARG A 156 22.74 -0.12 32.42
N THR A 157 21.83 -0.19 31.46
CA THR A 157 21.15 0.96 30.85
C THR A 157 19.64 0.82 31.05
N ASP A 158 19.04 1.78 31.75
CA ASP A 158 17.62 1.77 32.09
C ASP A 158 16.83 2.60 31.06
N HIS A 159 15.85 2.00 30.39
CA HIS A 159 14.95 2.68 29.45
C HIS A 159 13.59 2.91 30.12
N PRO A 160 13.21 4.16 30.42
CA PRO A 160 11.95 4.45 31.11
C PRO A 160 10.73 3.92 30.35
N LEU A 161 9.85 3.23 31.07
CA LEU A 161 8.53 2.85 30.60
C LEU A 161 7.63 4.08 30.64
N HIS A 162 6.98 4.38 29.53
CA HIS A 162 6.14 5.55 29.36
C HIS A 162 4.98 5.25 28.42
N ASP A 163 3.83 5.87 28.70
CA ASP A 163 2.72 5.80 27.76
C ASP A 163 3.15 6.38 26.41
N PRO A 164 2.81 5.73 25.29
CA PRO A 164 3.02 6.32 23.98
C PRO A 164 2.32 7.67 23.93
N SER A 165 3.02 8.68 23.42
CA SER A 165 2.37 9.97 23.16
C SER A 165 1.20 9.78 22.19
N PRO A 166 0.16 10.65 22.24
CA PRO A 166 -0.94 10.59 21.26
C PRO A 166 -0.44 10.57 19.81
N ALA A 167 0.67 11.26 19.53
CA ALA A 167 1.32 11.26 18.22
C ALA A 167 1.91 9.89 17.83
N GLU A 168 2.58 9.19 18.75
CA GLU A 168 3.13 7.85 18.51
C GLU A 168 2.02 6.82 18.33
N ALA A 169 1.01 6.87 19.20
CA ALA A 169 -0.15 5.99 19.12
C ALA A 169 -0.90 6.17 17.79
N ALA A 170 -1.13 7.41 17.36
CA ALA A 170 -1.79 7.70 16.08
C ALA A 170 -0.96 7.28 14.87
N ARG A 171 0.37 7.49 14.91
CA ARG A 171 1.27 7.01 13.86
C ARG A 171 1.19 5.50 13.71
N HIS A 172 1.25 4.77 14.82
CA HIS A 172 1.15 3.32 14.83
C HIS A 172 -0.23 2.86 14.34
N ALA A 173 -1.32 3.44 14.86
CA ALA A 173 -2.69 3.14 14.43
C ALA A 173 -2.86 3.34 12.91
N TYR A 174 -2.40 4.47 12.37
CA TYR A 174 -2.51 4.77 10.95
C TYR A 174 -1.71 3.78 10.09
N ALA A 175 -0.46 3.50 10.51
CA ALA A 175 0.40 2.55 9.81
C ALA A 175 -0.17 1.13 9.85
N THR A 176 -0.78 0.70 10.95
CA THR A 176 -1.47 -0.59 11.08
C THR A 176 -2.67 -0.66 10.14
N GLY A 177 -3.48 0.39 10.08
CA GLY A 177 -4.56 0.52 9.11
C GLY A 177 -4.06 0.38 7.67
N TRP A 178 -3.06 1.17 7.31
CA TRP A 178 -2.45 1.17 5.97
C TRP A 178 -1.87 -0.20 5.59
N ALA A 179 -1.12 -0.83 6.50
CA ALA A 179 -0.53 -2.14 6.27
C ALA A 179 -1.60 -3.21 6.02
N SER A 180 -2.72 -3.14 6.76
CA SER A 180 -3.83 -4.08 6.62
C SER A 180 -4.52 -4.03 5.25
N SER A 181 -4.42 -2.90 4.53
CA SER A 181 -5.00 -2.77 3.19
C SER A 181 -4.09 -3.27 2.07
N GLY A 182 -2.81 -3.56 2.35
CA GLY A 182 -1.80 -3.84 1.33
C GLY A 182 -1.39 -2.62 0.49
N GLY A 183 -1.68 -1.39 0.96
CA GLY A 183 -1.36 -0.15 0.24
C GLY A 183 0.15 0.03 -0.01
N PRO A 184 0.59 0.48 -1.20
CA PRO A 184 2.02 0.70 -1.47
C PRO A 184 2.56 1.90 -0.70
N LEU A 185 3.82 1.86 -0.26
CA LEU A 185 4.47 2.99 0.42
C LEU A 185 4.69 4.17 -0.55
N THR A 186 3.78 5.13 -0.53
CA THR A 186 3.78 6.36 -1.36
C THR A 186 3.80 7.61 -0.50
N ASP A 187 3.95 8.81 -1.08
CA ASP A 187 3.85 10.04 -0.28
C ASP A 187 2.48 10.20 0.42
N ARG A 188 1.44 9.55 -0.10
CA ARG A 188 0.10 9.50 0.51
C ARG A 188 0.11 8.92 1.92
N VAL A 189 0.88 7.86 2.20
CA VAL A 189 0.99 7.29 3.56
C VAL A 189 1.61 8.32 4.53
N ARG A 190 2.58 9.10 4.04
CA ARG A 190 3.27 10.11 4.85
C ARG A 190 2.35 11.28 5.16
N GLU A 191 1.62 11.80 4.18
CA GLU A 191 0.68 12.90 4.36
C GLU A 191 -0.50 12.50 5.26
N GLY A 192 -1.14 11.36 4.99
CA GLY A 192 -2.26 10.90 5.82
C GLY A 192 -1.84 10.60 7.26
N CYS A 193 -0.65 10.04 7.48
CA CYS A 193 -0.09 9.85 8.81
C CYS A 193 0.16 11.18 9.54
N ARG A 194 0.66 12.22 8.85
CA ARG A 194 0.82 13.55 9.46
C ARG A 194 -0.52 14.14 9.88
N THR A 195 -1.55 14.02 9.04
CA THR A 195 -2.91 14.48 9.36
C THR A 195 -3.48 13.74 10.57
N ALA A 196 -3.32 12.40 10.62
CA ALA A 196 -3.75 11.61 11.77
C ALA A 196 -3.05 12.02 13.06
N VAL A 197 -1.73 12.26 13.02
CA VAL A 197 -0.95 12.74 14.17
C VAL A 197 -1.42 14.13 14.63
N ALA A 198 -1.68 15.05 13.69
CA ALA A 198 -2.19 16.38 14.01
C ALA A 198 -3.54 16.29 14.72
N LEU A 199 -4.48 15.53 14.16
CA LEU A 199 -5.80 15.29 14.77
C LEU A 199 -5.69 14.67 16.16
N ALA A 200 -4.77 13.72 16.34
CA ALA A 200 -4.56 13.07 17.62
C ALA A 200 -3.97 13.99 18.69
N THR A 201 -3.14 14.94 18.26
CA THR A 201 -2.57 15.95 19.14
C THR A 201 -3.61 17.00 19.55
N GLU A 202 -4.54 17.32 18.66
CA GLU A 202 -5.65 18.24 18.92
C GLU A 202 -6.74 17.63 19.82
N HIS A 203 -6.91 16.30 19.77
CA HIS A 203 -7.96 15.57 20.49
C HIS A 203 -7.42 14.40 21.34
N PRO A 204 -6.47 14.61 22.26
CA PRO A 204 -5.74 13.52 22.93
C PRO A 204 -6.58 12.69 23.92
N HIS A 205 -7.79 13.14 24.24
CA HIS A 205 -8.70 12.47 25.19
C HIS A 205 -9.90 11.79 24.50
N ASP A 206 -9.99 11.84 23.17
CA ASP A 206 -11.04 11.14 22.44
C ASP A 206 -10.75 9.63 22.41
N GLN A 207 -11.68 8.85 22.96
CA GLN A 207 -11.54 7.41 23.15
C GLN A 207 -11.59 6.63 21.83
N HIS A 208 -12.18 7.19 20.76
CA HIS A 208 -12.32 6.54 19.46
C HIS A 208 -11.26 6.97 18.45
N LEU A 209 -10.42 7.95 18.79
CA LEU A 209 -9.43 8.53 17.90
C LEU A 209 -8.52 7.50 17.24
N LEU A 210 -8.00 6.54 18.01
CA LEU A 210 -7.10 5.51 17.49
C LEU A 210 -7.83 4.53 16.58
N GLU A 211 -9.07 4.15 16.91
CA GLU A 211 -9.91 3.29 16.06
C GLU A 211 -10.20 3.97 14.72
N VAL A 212 -10.63 5.23 14.75
CA VAL A 212 -10.84 6.04 13.54
C VAL A 212 -9.55 6.21 12.74
N THR A 213 -8.41 6.34 13.41
CA THR A 213 -7.10 6.46 12.76
C THR A 213 -6.69 5.17 12.04
N VAL A 214 -6.99 3.99 12.62
CA VAL A 214 -6.81 2.71 11.93
C VAL A 214 -7.72 2.63 10.71
N ASP A 215 -9.00 2.97 10.85
CA ASP A 215 -9.95 2.92 9.74
C ASP A 215 -9.56 3.89 8.60
N LEU A 216 -9.10 5.09 8.95
CA LEU A 216 -8.59 6.06 7.97
C LEU A 216 -7.36 5.54 7.25
N GLY A 217 -6.37 5.00 7.98
CA GLY A 217 -5.17 4.43 7.37
C GLY A 217 -5.49 3.30 6.40
N ARG A 218 -6.46 2.44 6.76
CA ARG A 218 -6.94 1.34 5.91
C ARG A 218 -7.62 1.86 4.64
N LEU A 219 -8.57 2.79 4.77
CA LEU A 219 -9.28 3.38 3.63
C LEU A 219 -8.31 4.05 2.66
N GLU A 220 -7.39 4.86 3.19
CA GLU A 220 -6.37 5.56 2.41
C GLU A 220 -5.42 4.59 1.69
N GLY A 221 -5.04 3.50 2.36
CA GLY A 221 -4.23 2.44 1.78
C GLY A 221 -4.96 1.67 0.68
N THR A 222 -6.27 1.40 0.83
CA THR A 222 -7.10 0.77 -0.22
C THR A 222 -7.17 1.65 -1.46
N TRP A 223 -7.38 2.95 -1.30
CA TRP A 223 -7.34 3.89 -2.42
C TRP A 223 -5.97 3.94 -3.09
N ALA A 224 -4.88 3.95 -2.30
CA ALA A 224 -3.53 3.92 -2.84
C ALA A 224 -3.26 2.65 -3.68
N LEU A 225 -3.73 1.49 -3.21
CA LEU A 225 -3.58 0.23 -3.92
C LEU A 225 -4.38 0.22 -5.23
N LEU A 226 -5.63 0.67 -5.20
CA LEU A 226 -6.49 0.82 -6.38
C LEU A 226 -5.80 1.66 -7.47
N PHE A 227 -5.29 2.84 -7.11
CA PHE A 227 -4.61 3.71 -8.07
C PHE A 227 -3.29 3.14 -8.57
N HIS A 228 -2.53 2.51 -7.69
CA HIS A 228 -1.27 1.87 -8.07
C HIS A 228 -1.46 0.74 -9.09
N ARG A 229 -2.50 -0.10 -8.89
CA ARG A 229 -2.84 -1.18 -9.81
C ARG A 229 -3.31 -0.62 -11.16
N ARG A 230 -4.18 0.39 -11.15
CA ARG A 230 -4.61 1.11 -12.36
C ARG A 230 -3.42 1.67 -13.13
N ASP A 231 -2.48 2.35 -12.47
CA ASP A 231 -1.30 2.93 -13.10
C ASP A 231 -0.37 1.86 -13.68
N THR A 232 -0.29 0.70 -13.02
CA THR A 232 0.49 -0.45 -13.49
C THR A 232 -0.11 -1.04 -14.76
N HIS A 233 -1.42 -1.31 -14.77
CA HIS A 233 -2.12 -1.79 -15.97
C HIS A 233 -2.08 -0.77 -17.10
N LEU A 234 -2.27 0.52 -16.80
CA LEU A 234 -2.22 1.58 -17.79
C LEU A 234 -0.86 1.66 -18.48
N ARG A 235 0.23 1.65 -17.70
CA ARG A 235 1.60 1.66 -18.27
C ARG A 235 1.84 0.43 -19.14
N GLN A 236 1.46 -0.75 -18.67
CA GLN A 236 1.63 -2.00 -19.44
C GLN A 236 0.90 -1.94 -20.78
N HIS A 237 -0.39 -1.60 -20.79
CA HIS A 237 -1.19 -1.60 -22.01
C HIS A 237 -0.87 -0.41 -22.92
N THR A 238 -0.47 0.73 -22.37
CA THR A 238 0.02 1.86 -23.18
C THR A 238 1.24 1.45 -24.00
N THR A 239 2.20 0.76 -23.41
CA THR A 239 3.38 0.24 -24.13
C THR A 239 2.96 -0.70 -25.27
N GLN A 240 2.05 -1.63 -25.00
CA GLN A 240 1.57 -2.59 -26.01
C GLN A 240 0.83 -1.90 -27.17
N VAL A 241 0.00 -0.89 -26.86
CA VAL A 241 -0.71 -0.12 -27.88
C VAL A 241 0.26 0.77 -28.66
N ASP A 242 1.27 1.37 -28.01
CA ASP A 242 2.29 2.19 -28.67
C ASP A 242 3.18 1.36 -29.60
N ASP A 243 3.55 0.15 -29.19
CA ASP A 243 4.24 -0.82 -30.04
C ASP A 243 3.42 -1.15 -31.29
N ALA A 244 2.17 -1.55 -31.11
CA ALA A 244 1.28 -1.89 -32.22
C ALA A 244 0.95 -0.70 -33.12
N TRP A 245 0.90 0.51 -32.54
CA TRP A 245 0.71 1.76 -33.27
C TRP A 245 1.94 2.11 -34.11
N ALA A 246 3.14 2.04 -33.53
CA ALA A 246 4.39 2.32 -34.22
C ALA A 246 4.62 1.39 -35.43
N ASP A 247 4.18 0.13 -35.33
CA ASP A 247 4.24 -0.84 -36.43
C ASP A 247 3.39 -0.42 -37.66
N LEU A 248 2.39 0.46 -37.49
CA LEU A 248 1.61 1.04 -38.59
C LEU A 248 2.38 2.15 -39.33
N PHE A 249 3.36 2.78 -38.66
CA PHE A 249 4.03 4.01 -39.12
C PHE A 249 5.54 3.81 -39.25
N THR A 250 5.94 2.88 -40.12
CA THR A 250 7.37 2.72 -40.44
C THR A 250 7.95 4.02 -41.02
N PRO A 251 9.28 4.25 -40.90
CA PRO A 251 9.92 5.43 -41.49
C PRO A 251 9.56 5.65 -42.96
N GLU A 252 9.48 4.58 -43.75
CA GLU A 252 9.12 4.63 -45.17
C GLU A 252 7.64 4.99 -45.37
N ALA A 253 6.74 4.49 -44.51
CA ALA A 253 5.33 4.85 -44.55
C ALA A 253 5.12 6.33 -44.22
N LEU A 254 5.83 6.85 -43.22
CA LEU A 254 5.79 8.27 -42.85
C LEU A 254 6.36 9.16 -43.95
N GLN A 255 7.46 8.77 -44.60
CA GLN A 255 8.01 9.49 -45.74
C GLN A 255 7.00 9.59 -46.89
N ARG A 256 6.34 8.49 -47.25
CA ARG A 256 5.30 8.47 -48.28
C ARG A 256 4.12 9.37 -47.90
N LEU A 257 3.64 9.25 -46.66
CA LEU A 257 2.54 10.04 -46.12
C LEU A 257 2.84 11.55 -46.20
N VAL A 258 4.04 11.97 -45.78
CA VAL A 258 4.43 13.39 -45.81
C VAL A 258 4.63 13.87 -47.24
N ALA A 259 5.15 13.03 -48.13
CA ALA A 259 5.28 13.35 -49.55
C ALA A 259 3.90 13.54 -50.21
N ASP A 260 2.94 12.66 -49.94
CA ASP A 260 1.56 12.76 -50.43
C ASP A 260 0.86 14.01 -49.90
N LEU A 261 0.96 14.26 -48.59
CA LEU A 261 0.40 15.47 -47.98
C LEU A 261 1.03 16.72 -48.55
N ARG A 262 2.35 16.77 -48.71
CA ARG A 262 3.05 17.92 -49.29
C ARG A 262 2.66 18.14 -50.74
N ARG A 263 2.55 17.09 -51.56
CA ARG A 263 2.07 17.19 -52.96
C ARG A 263 0.66 17.73 -53.04
N ASN A 264 -0.25 17.18 -52.24
CA ASN A 264 -1.66 17.60 -52.27
C ASN A 264 -1.83 19.01 -51.70
N THR A 265 -1.13 19.33 -50.61
CA THR A 265 -1.29 20.58 -49.87
C THR A 265 -0.54 21.75 -50.50
N LEU A 266 0.71 21.55 -50.97
CA LEU A 266 1.49 22.59 -51.66
C LEU A 266 1.22 22.67 -53.16
N GLY A 267 0.94 21.55 -53.83
CA GLY A 267 0.68 21.54 -55.28
C GLY A 267 -0.59 22.29 -55.70
N ILE A 268 -1.54 22.47 -54.77
CA ILE A 268 -2.74 23.29 -54.99
C ILE A 268 -2.47 24.77 -54.69
N LEU A 269 -1.55 25.08 -53.76
CA LEU A 269 -1.18 26.46 -53.40
C LEU A 269 -0.41 27.20 -54.52
N GLU A 270 0.23 26.47 -55.44
CA GLU A 270 0.88 27.05 -56.62
C GLU A 270 -0.13 27.47 -57.71
N ALA A 271 -1.37 26.96 -57.68
CA ALA A 271 -2.37 27.18 -58.72
C ALA A 271 -3.28 28.41 -58.48
N ASP A 272 -3.39 28.93 -57.26
CA ASP A 272 -4.35 30.00 -56.93
C ASP A 272 -3.81 31.03 -55.92
N ALA A 273 -3.18 32.10 -56.43
CA ALA A 273 -2.48 33.10 -55.62
C ALA A 273 -3.40 34.05 -54.82
N ALA A 274 -4.73 33.99 -55.04
CA ALA A 274 -5.70 35.02 -54.64
C ALA A 274 -6.66 34.62 -53.49
N HIS A 275 -6.63 33.39 -52.98
CA HIS A 275 -7.55 32.90 -51.94
C HIS A 275 -6.94 32.86 -50.53
N ASP A 276 -7.78 32.82 -49.49
CA ASP A 276 -7.37 32.81 -48.06
C ASP A 276 -6.60 31.52 -47.71
N ARG A 277 -5.28 31.58 -47.87
CA ARG A 277 -4.38 30.42 -47.91
C ARG A 277 -4.40 29.57 -46.64
N THR A 278 -4.75 30.13 -45.48
CA THR A 278 -4.63 29.43 -44.20
C THR A 278 -5.80 28.48 -43.95
N THR A 279 -7.03 28.89 -44.29
CA THR A 279 -8.25 28.11 -44.04
C THR A 279 -8.36 26.91 -44.98
N ASP A 280 -7.97 27.07 -46.26
CA ASP A 280 -7.99 26.00 -47.26
C ASP A 280 -6.90 24.96 -47.01
N THR A 281 -5.71 25.41 -46.61
CA THR A 281 -4.58 24.52 -46.26
C THR A 281 -4.97 23.60 -45.11
N LEU A 282 -5.62 24.13 -44.07
CA LEU A 282 -6.06 23.30 -42.93
C LEU A 282 -7.16 22.31 -43.33
N THR A 283 -8.12 22.74 -44.14
CA THR A 283 -9.23 21.89 -44.59
C THR A 283 -8.70 20.71 -45.42
N LEU A 284 -7.83 21.00 -46.39
CA LEU A 284 -7.22 20.00 -47.26
C LEU A 284 -6.27 19.07 -46.49
N ALA A 285 -5.45 19.62 -45.59
CA ALA A 285 -4.59 18.82 -44.72
C ALA A 285 -5.41 17.91 -43.81
N SER A 286 -6.56 18.36 -43.32
CA SER A 286 -7.46 17.56 -42.47
C SER A 286 -8.11 16.42 -43.25
N ALA A 287 -8.64 16.70 -44.44
CA ALA A 287 -9.24 15.68 -45.31
C ALA A 287 -8.20 14.63 -45.72
N THR A 288 -7.01 15.07 -46.14
CA THR A 288 -5.93 14.18 -46.58
C THR A 288 -5.38 13.35 -45.43
N SER A 289 -5.14 13.95 -44.26
CA SER A 289 -4.67 13.22 -43.07
C SER A 289 -5.67 12.18 -42.61
N THR A 290 -6.96 12.51 -42.61
CA THR A 290 -8.03 11.58 -42.24
C THR A 290 -8.12 10.42 -43.23
N ALA A 291 -8.13 10.70 -44.53
CA ALA A 291 -8.21 9.67 -45.56
C ALA A 291 -7.01 8.69 -45.51
N ILE A 292 -5.79 9.23 -45.37
CA ILE A 292 -4.58 8.39 -45.28
C ILE A 292 -4.62 7.52 -44.02
N LEU A 293 -4.98 8.09 -42.87
CA LEU A 293 -5.01 7.33 -41.62
C LEU A 293 -6.16 6.32 -41.58
N GLN A 294 -7.29 6.58 -42.23
CA GLN A 294 -8.36 5.60 -42.37
C GLN A 294 -7.97 4.44 -43.30
N ALA A 295 -7.15 4.69 -44.32
CA ALA A 295 -6.67 3.64 -45.22
C ALA A 295 -5.79 2.59 -44.49
N ILE A 296 -5.20 2.94 -43.35
CA ILE A 296 -4.43 2.03 -42.49
C ILE A 296 -5.28 0.87 -41.97
N GLY A 297 -6.61 1.02 -41.91
CA GLY A 297 -7.54 -0.05 -41.54
C GLY A 297 -7.49 -1.28 -42.46
N THR A 298 -6.77 -1.20 -43.59
CA THR A 298 -6.56 -2.31 -44.53
C THR A 298 -5.26 -3.09 -44.28
N PHE A 299 -4.41 -2.63 -43.37
CA PHE A 299 -3.12 -3.27 -43.09
C PHE A 299 -3.29 -4.44 -42.11
N THR A 300 -2.49 -5.49 -42.25
CA THR A 300 -2.54 -6.64 -41.33
C THR A 300 -2.15 -6.26 -39.90
N GLN A 301 -1.31 -5.23 -39.74
CA GLN A 301 -0.92 -4.65 -38.46
C GLN A 301 -2.10 -3.94 -37.75
N TRP A 302 -3.16 -3.59 -38.47
CA TRP A 302 -4.38 -3.02 -37.90
C TRP A 302 -5.01 -3.95 -36.86
N ASP A 303 -5.01 -5.25 -37.13
CA ASP A 303 -5.53 -6.25 -36.19
C ASP A 303 -4.69 -6.34 -34.92
N GLN A 304 -3.39 -6.07 -34.99
CA GLN A 304 -2.52 -6.02 -33.81
C GLN A 304 -2.88 -4.83 -32.91
N LEU A 305 -3.07 -3.63 -33.49
CA LEU A 305 -3.53 -2.46 -32.75
C LEU A 305 -4.89 -2.71 -32.08
N ARG A 306 -5.84 -3.28 -32.83
CA ARG A 306 -7.17 -3.62 -32.29
C ARG A 306 -7.09 -4.63 -31.16
N ARG A 307 -6.27 -5.68 -31.29
CA ARG A 307 -6.05 -6.66 -30.22
C ARG A 307 -5.41 -6.04 -28.98
N ALA A 308 -4.46 -5.13 -29.15
CA ALA A 308 -3.83 -4.41 -28.03
C ALA A 308 -4.84 -3.53 -27.29
N LEU A 309 -5.67 -2.76 -28.02
CA LEU A 309 -6.75 -1.96 -27.41
C LEU A 309 -7.83 -2.81 -26.75
N LEU A 310 -8.20 -3.94 -27.37
CA LEU A 310 -9.14 -4.90 -26.79
C LEU A 310 -8.62 -5.45 -25.46
N ALA A 311 -7.34 -5.83 -25.39
CA ALA A 311 -6.71 -6.27 -24.15
C ALA A 311 -6.75 -5.18 -23.07
N ALA A 312 -6.46 -3.93 -23.44
CA ALA A 312 -6.54 -2.78 -22.54
C ALA A 312 -7.96 -2.57 -21.98
N LEU A 313 -8.99 -2.63 -22.85
CA LEU A 313 -10.40 -2.51 -22.44
C LEU A 313 -10.81 -3.62 -21.47
N ARG A 314 -10.41 -4.87 -21.74
CA ARG A 314 -10.71 -6.01 -20.87
C ARG A 314 -10.05 -5.88 -19.51
N ALA A 315 -8.78 -5.50 -19.47
CA ALA A 315 -8.06 -5.22 -18.23
C ALA A 315 -8.73 -4.09 -17.44
N GLY A 316 -9.07 -2.98 -18.10
CA GLY A 316 -9.79 -1.87 -17.48
C GLY A 316 -11.12 -2.32 -16.87
N ARG A 317 -11.95 -3.04 -17.62
CA ARG A 317 -13.24 -3.55 -17.15
C ARG A 317 -13.10 -4.50 -15.95
N ALA A 318 -12.13 -5.40 -16.01
CA ALA A 318 -11.85 -6.33 -14.92
C ALA A 318 -11.43 -5.59 -13.64
N GLU A 319 -10.47 -4.67 -13.76
CA GLU A 319 -10.00 -3.87 -12.63
C GLU A 319 -11.13 -3.00 -12.04
N GLY A 320 -12.01 -2.43 -12.88
CA GLY A 320 -13.17 -1.67 -12.43
C GLY A 320 -14.14 -2.48 -11.56
N ILE A 321 -14.39 -3.75 -11.92
CA ILE A 321 -15.22 -4.67 -11.13
C ILE A 321 -14.53 -5.01 -9.79
N VAL A 322 -13.24 -5.34 -9.82
CA VAL A 322 -12.46 -5.63 -8.59
C VAL A 322 -12.49 -4.43 -7.65
N ASN A 323 -12.25 -3.23 -8.17
CA ASN A 323 -12.31 -1.98 -7.42
C ASN A 323 -13.68 -1.76 -6.78
N ALA A 324 -14.76 -2.02 -7.52
CA ALA A 324 -16.12 -1.88 -7.02
C ALA A 324 -16.41 -2.85 -5.86
N VAL A 325 -15.93 -4.10 -5.93
CA VAL A 325 -16.03 -5.07 -4.84
C VAL A 325 -15.16 -4.65 -3.65
N ALA A 326 -13.94 -4.17 -3.89
CA ALA A 326 -13.05 -3.70 -2.83
C ALA A 326 -13.66 -2.53 -2.03
N LEU A 327 -14.24 -1.55 -2.73
CA LEU A 327 -14.90 -0.42 -2.08
C LEU A 327 -16.16 -0.84 -1.30
N ALA A 328 -16.94 -1.79 -1.84
CA ALA A 328 -18.09 -2.33 -1.13
C ALA A 328 -17.66 -3.15 0.11
N ALA A 329 -16.58 -3.92 0.01
CA ALA A 329 -15.99 -4.66 1.13
C ALA A 329 -15.51 -3.70 2.23
N GLU A 330 -14.83 -2.63 1.85
CA GLU A 330 -14.39 -1.59 2.79
C GLU A 330 -15.57 -0.94 3.54
N ARG A 331 -16.66 -0.61 2.84
CA ARG A 331 -17.91 -0.09 3.45
C ARG A 331 -18.57 -1.08 4.39
N ALA A 332 -18.60 -2.36 4.01
CA ALA A 332 -19.13 -3.44 4.82
C ALA A 332 -18.19 -3.88 5.96
N ARG A 333 -16.99 -3.26 6.07
CA ARG A 333 -15.90 -3.69 6.97
C ARG A 333 -15.50 -5.16 6.77
N HIS A 334 -15.70 -5.70 5.57
CA HIS A 334 -15.24 -7.03 5.18
C HIS A 334 -13.78 -6.96 4.73
N ARG A 335 -12.90 -7.68 5.43
CA ARG A 335 -11.45 -7.57 5.25
C ARG A 335 -10.89 -8.73 4.44
N GLY A 336 -9.64 -8.59 4.01
CA GLY A 336 -8.83 -9.69 3.45
C GLY A 336 -9.05 -9.95 1.96
N LEU A 337 -9.41 -8.95 1.17
CA LEU A 337 -9.53 -9.11 -0.29
C LEU A 337 -8.17 -9.47 -0.92
N ASP A 338 -8.13 -10.62 -1.58
CA ASP A 338 -7.05 -11.03 -2.48
C ASP A 338 -7.30 -10.43 -3.87
N TRP A 339 -6.62 -9.31 -4.12
CA TRP A 339 -6.76 -8.54 -5.36
C TRP A 339 -6.37 -9.31 -6.62
N ASP A 340 -5.41 -10.24 -6.51
CA ASP A 340 -4.89 -10.96 -7.67
C ASP A 340 -5.81 -12.13 -8.03
N THR A 341 -6.35 -12.84 -7.03
CA THR A 341 -7.44 -13.80 -7.23
C THR A 341 -8.67 -13.12 -7.82
N ALA A 342 -9.09 -11.99 -7.24
CA ALA A 342 -10.24 -11.22 -7.73
C ALA A 342 -10.07 -10.79 -9.20
N TYR A 343 -8.89 -10.24 -9.54
CA TYR A 343 -8.58 -9.83 -10.91
C TYR A 343 -8.55 -11.02 -11.86
N THR A 344 -7.93 -12.14 -11.49
CA THR A 344 -7.83 -13.33 -12.34
C THR A 344 -9.21 -13.88 -12.69
N HIS A 345 -10.09 -14.04 -11.70
CA HIS A 345 -11.46 -14.49 -11.91
C HIS A 345 -12.24 -13.54 -12.83
N THR A 346 -12.16 -12.25 -12.54
CA THR A 346 -12.90 -11.24 -13.29
C THR A 346 -12.40 -11.10 -14.73
N HIS A 347 -11.08 -11.08 -14.92
CA HIS A 347 -10.48 -10.96 -16.25
C HIS A 347 -10.81 -12.17 -17.12
N ALA A 348 -10.84 -13.38 -16.54
CA ALA A 348 -11.30 -14.59 -17.24
C ALA A 348 -12.77 -14.47 -17.68
N ALA A 349 -13.65 -14.01 -16.79
CA ALA A 349 -15.06 -13.80 -17.10
C ALA A 349 -15.28 -12.74 -18.19
N VAL A 350 -14.61 -11.58 -18.08
CA VAL A 350 -14.67 -10.50 -19.09
C VAL A 350 -14.11 -10.95 -20.44
N THR A 351 -13.11 -11.84 -20.46
CA THR A 351 -12.52 -12.34 -21.71
C THR A 351 -13.44 -13.34 -22.43
N ALA A 352 -14.24 -14.10 -21.68
CA ALA A 352 -15.20 -15.05 -22.23
C ALA A 352 -16.40 -14.37 -22.93
N ASP A 353 -16.68 -13.12 -22.59
CA ASP A 353 -17.71 -12.29 -23.24
C ASP A 353 -17.17 -11.62 -24.51
N LEU A 354 -17.45 -12.21 -25.67
CA LEU A 354 -16.80 -11.90 -26.94
C LEU A 354 -17.48 -10.79 -27.76
N ASP A 355 -18.79 -10.57 -27.60
CA ASP A 355 -19.59 -9.83 -28.59
C ASP A 355 -19.54 -8.30 -28.42
N ASP A 356 -19.65 -7.77 -27.20
CA ASP A 356 -19.68 -6.32 -26.96
C ASP A 356 -18.30 -5.65 -27.14
N SER A 357 -17.22 -6.39 -26.88
CA SER A 357 -15.87 -5.80 -26.76
C SER A 357 -15.25 -5.35 -28.10
N TRP A 358 -15.69 -5.93 -29.22
CA TRP A 358 -15.15 -5.59 -30.55
C TRP A 358 -15.74 -4.31 -31.13
N ALA A 359 -17.01 -3.99 -30.82
CA ALA A 359 -17.64 -2.73 -31.21
C ALA A 359 -16.95 -1.55 -30.51
N ASP A 360 -16.68 -1.68 -29.21
CA ASP A 360 -15.94 -0.68 -28.43
C ASP A 360 -14.53 -0.44 -28.97
N THR A 361 -13.81 -1.53 -29.29
CA THR A 361 -12.47 -1.44 -29.88
C THR A 361 -12.49 -0.60 -31.17
N THR A 362 -13.50 -0.77 -32.02
CA THR A 362 -13.65 0.01 -33.26
C THR A 362 -13.85 1.50 -32.98
N THR A 363 -14.66 1.83 -31.97
CA THR A 363 -14.89 3.21 -31.51
C THR A 363 -13.60 3.84 -31.02
N TRP A 364 -12.84 3.15 -30.17
CA TRP A 364 -11.59 3.68 -29.60
C TRP A 364 -10.47 3.81 -30.62
N THR A 365 -10.36 2.85 -31.54
CA THR A 365 -9.37 2.95 -32.63
C THR A 365 -9.68 4.13 -33.56
N SER A 366 -10.97 4.37 -33.85
CA SER A 366 -11.40 5.54 -34.64
C SER A 366 -11.11 6.86 -33.92
N ARG A 367 -11.27 6.91 -32.59
CA ARG A 367 -10.89 8.09 -31.78
C ARG A 367 -9.40 8.35 -31.82
N LEU A 368 -8.56 7.31 -31.71
CA LEU A 368 -7.11 7.42 -31.81
C LEU A 368 -6.69 8.00 -33.17
N ILE A 369 -7.21 7.42 -34.27
CA ILE A 369 -7.00 7.94 -35.62
C ILE A 369 -7.43 9.39 -35.74
N GLY A 370 -8.66 9.73 -35.32
CA GLY A 370 -9.22 11.06 -35.50
C GLY A 370 -8.39 12.14 -34.79
N ARG A 371 -7.87 11.84 -33.60
CA ARG A 371 -6.99 12.75 -32.86
C ARG A 371 -5.64 12.92 -33.53
N ALA A 372 -5.00 11.81 -33.91
CA ALA A 372 -3.74 11.81 -34.63
C ALA A 372 -3.86 12.59 -35.95
N ALA A 373 -4.94 12.34 -36.71
CA ALA A 373 -5.25 13.04 -37.96
C ALA A 373 -5.38 14.55 -37.75
N THR A 374 -6.14 14.96 -36.73
CA THR A 374 -6.36 16.37 -36.42
C THR A 374 -5.05 17.06 -36.02
N ARG A 375 -4.23 16.43 -35.18
CA ARG A 375 -2.94 16.98 -34.75
C ARG A 375 -1.95 17.08 -35.91
N LEU A 376 -1.88 16.03 -36.73
CA LEU A 376 -1.04 15.99 -37.91
C LEU A 376 -1.43 17.08 -38.91
N ALA A 377 -2.71 17.18 -39.24
CA ALA A 377 -3.22 18.18 -40.17
C ALA A 377 -2.89 19.61 -39.73
N ARG A 378 -3.15 19.95 -38.47
CA ARG A 378 -2.84 21.28 -37.92
C ARG A 378 -1.34 21.58 -37.97
N THR A 379 -0.52 20.61 -37.57
CA THR A 379 0.94 20.78 -37.50
C THR A 379 1.54 20.94 -38.89
N LEU A 380 1.15 20.07 -39.84
CA LEU A 380 1.67 20.13 -41.20
C LEU A 380 1.15 21.33 -41.97
N ALA A 381 -0.11 21.77 -41.76
CA ALA A 381 -0.62 23.00 -42.34
C ALA A 381 0.15 24.23 -41.84
N ALA A 382 0.45 24.30 -40.55
CA ALA A 382 1.25 25.39 -39.98
C ALA A 382 2.69 25.40 -40.54
N LEU A 383 3.33 24.24 -40.63
CA LEU A 383 4.68 24.09 -41.21
C LEU A 383 4.69 24.45 -42.70
N ALA A 384 3.67 24.03 -43.46
CA ALA A 384 3.53 24.38 -44.86
C ALA A 384 3.38 25.90 -45.05
N ALA A 385 2.54 26.55 -44.25
CA ALA A 385 2.37 28.01 -44.26
C ALA A 385 3.66 28.75 -43.90
N ALA A 386 4.51 28.16 -43.05
CA ALA A 386 5.82 28.69 -42.69
C ALA A 386 6.94 28.38 -43.71
N GLY A 387 6.63 27.68 -44.81
CA GLY A 387 7.62 27.30 -45.83
C GLY A 387 8.62 26.23 -45.37
N ALA A 388 8.25 25.40 -44.39
CA ALA A 388 9.13 24.40 -43.80
C ALA A 388 9.63 23.36 -44.83
N SER A 389 10.81 22.79 -44.57
CA SER A 389 11.39 21.77 -45.43
C SER A 389 10.64 20.44 -45.30
N PHE A 390 10.86 19.54 -46.26
CA PHE A 390 10.33 18.17 -46.16
C PHE A 390 10.85 17.46 -44.89
N ALA A 391 12.12 17.69 -44.52
CA ALA A 391 12.72 17.10 -43.33
C ALA A 391 12.06 17.59 -42.03
N ASP A 392 11.69 18.87 -41.96
CA ASP A 392 10.97 19.43 -40.81
C ASP A 392 9.56 18.83 -40.68
N MET A 393 8.85 18.73 -41.80
CA MET A 393 7.52 18.11 -41.85
C MET A 393 7.57 16.62 -41.48
N LEU A 394 8.59 15.89 -41.95
CA LEU A 394 8.80 14.48 -41.61
C LEU A 394 9.12 14.31 -40.12
N THR A 395 9.96 15.18 -39.56
CA THR A 395 10.28 15.17 -38.14
C THR A 395 9.02 15.38 -37.29
N ALA A 396 8.18 16.35 -37.67
CA ALA A 396 6.92 16.61 -36.99
C ALA A 396 5.92 15.44 -37.13
N ALA A 397 5.80 14.84 -38.32
CA ALA A 397 4.94 13.69 -38.54
C ALA A 397 5.39 12.48 -37.70
N THR A 398 6.70 12.20 -37.64
CA THR A 398 7.27 11.14 -36.81
C THR A 398 7.00 11.36 -35.32
N ALA A 399 7.07 12.61 -34.83
CA ALA A 399 6.75 12.91 -33.44
C ALA A 399 5.25 12.72 -33.10
N ILE A 400 4.36 12.85 -34.09
CA ILE A 400 2.91 12.71 -33.89
C ILE A 400 2.45 11.27 -34.07
N LEU A 401 2.98 10.56 -35.07
CA LEU A 401 2.50 9.24 -35.49
C LEU A 401 3.47 8.10 -35.16
N GLY A 402 4.74 8.38 -34.92
CA GLY A 402 5.72 7.36 -34.58
C GLY A 402 5.56 6.86 -33.14
N ARG A 403 6.52 6.02 -32.74
CA ARG A 403 6.69 5.52 -31.37
C ARG A 403 6.77 6.67 -30.37
N GLY A 404 6.08 6.55 -29.24
CA GLY A 404 5.96 7.61 -28.26
C GLY A 404 4.97 8.71 -28.67
N SER A 405 4.02 8.39 -29.56
CA SER A 405 2.96 9.33 -29.95
C SER A 405 2.21 9.83 -28.72
N PRO A 406 1.99 11.15 -28.56
CA PRO A 406 1.26 11.67 -27.41
C PRO A 406 -0.25 11.34 -27.43
N ASP A 407 -0.81 10.86 -28.54
CA ASP A 407 -2.22 10.44 -28.60
C ASP A 407 -2.45 9.03 -28.05
N VAL A 408 -1.46 8.14 -28.17
CA VAL A 408 -1.56 6.75 -27.68
C VAL A 408 -1.81 6.67 -26.16
N PRO A 409 -0.97 7.25 -25.29
CA PRO A 409 -1.21 7.19 -23.84
C PRO A 409 -2.53 7.86 -23.45
N PHE A 410 -2.87 8.98 -24.09
CA PHE A 410 -4.10 9.71 -23.80
C PHE A 410 -5.36 8.90 -24.14
N VAL A 411 -5.40 8.28 -25.31
CA VAL A 411 -6.58 7.50 -25.74
C VAL A 411 -6.65 6.17 -25.01
N THR A 412 -5.51 5.50 -24.76
CA THR A 412 -5.46 4.26 -24.00
C THR A 412 -5.95 4.48 -22.57
N ASP A 413 -5.50 5.53 -21.87
CA ASP A 413 -6.01 5.88 -20.54
C ASP A 413 -7.52 6.14 -20.56
N TRP A 414 -7.99 6.95 -21.50
CA TRP A 414 -9.42 7.25 -21.60
C TRP A 414 -10.25 5.99 -21.87
N ALA A 415 -9.77 5.09 -22.74
CA ALA A 415 -10.43 3.83 -23.06
C ALA A 415 -10.50 2.91 -21.83
N MET A 416 -9.36 2.68 -21.17
CA MET A 416 -9.28 1.82 -19.98
C MET A 416 -10.14 2.35 -18.84
N THR A 417 -10.13 3.67 -18.62
CA THR A 417 -10.93 4.32 -17.58
C THR A 417 -12.42 4.18 -17.86
N THR A 418 -12.84 4.36 -19.12
CA THR A 418 -14.23 4.16 -19.52
C THR A 418 -14.64 2.71 -19.33
N ALA A 419 -13.78 1.75 -19.68
CA ALA A 419 -14.05 0.33 -19.47
C ALA A 419 -14.15 -0.03 -17.98
N ALA A 420 -13.27 0.51 -17.14
CA ALA A 420 -13.31 0.31 -15.69
C ALA A 420 -14.62 0.83 -15.07
N ALA A 421 -14.99 2.07 -15.40
CA ALA A 421 -16.28 2.63 -14.98
C ALA A 421 -17.46 1.79 -15.49
N GLY A 422 -17.41 1.33 -16.75
CA GLY A 422 -18.42 0.46 -17.33
C GLY A 422 -18.56 -0.88 -16.60
N GLY A 423 -17.44 -1.50 -16.19
CA GLY A 423 -17.42 -2.71 -15.39
C GLY A 423 -18.06 -2.52 -14.01
N ALA A 424 -17.63 -1.49 -13.27
CA ALA A 424 -18.20 -1.14 -11.97
C ALA A 424 -19.71 -0.82 -12.05
N ARG A 425 -20.12 -0.03 -13.04
CA ARG A 425 -21.54 0.29 -13.27
C ARG A 425 -22.37 -0.96 -13.56
N ALA A 426 -21.89 -1.82 -14.44
CA ALA A 426 -22.58 -3.05 -14.79
C ALA A 426 -22.77 -3.96 -13.57
N LEU A 427 -21.72 -4.09 -12.74
CA LEU A 427 -21.79 -4.81 -11.48
C LEU A 427 -22.87 -4.23 -10.56
N TYR A 428 -22.79 -2.94 -10.21
CA TYR A 428 -23.74 -2.34 -9.27
C TYR A 428 -25.19 -2.37 -9.78
N THR A 429 -25.38 -2.18 -11.08
CA THR A 429 -26.71 -2.28 -11.70
C THR A 429 -27.25 -3.72 -11.62
N ALA A 430 -26.42 -4.72 -11.92
CA ALA A 430 -26.82 -6.13 -11.88
C ALA A 430 -27.11 -6.63 -10.46
N SER A 431 -26.43 -6.08 -9.46
CA SER A 431 -26.64 -6.41 -8.05
C SER A 431 -27.82 -5.67 -7.41
N ALA A 432 -28.59 -4.90 -8.19
CA ALA A 432 -29.70 -4.07 -7.72
C ALA A 432 -29.28 -3.12 -6.57
N ALA A 433 -28.07 -2.56 -6.66
CA ALA A 433 -27.64 -1.52 -5.73
C ALA A 433 -28.63 -0.36 -5.79
N GLY A 434 -29.22 0.01 -4.66
CA GLY A 434 -30.27 1.02 -4.62
C GLY A 434 -29.76 2.43 -4.96
N GLN A 435 -28.59 2.78 -4.43
CA GLN A 435 -27.96 4.08 -4.56
C GLN A 435 -26.46 3.90 -4.82
N ILE A 436 -25.95 4.62 -5.82
CA ILE A 436 -24.56 4.53 -6.28
C ILE A 436 -23.93 5.92 -6.18
N ASP A 437 -22.83 6.01 -5.44
CA ASP A 437 -22.04 7.23 -5.32
C ASP A 437 -21.09 7.39 -6.51
N VAL A 438 -20.88 8.64 -6.91
CA VAL A 438 -19.68 9.02 -7.68
C VAL A 438 -18.69 9.54 -6.66
N VAL A 439 -17.51 8.94 -6.58
CA VAL A 439 -16.47 9.33 -5.63
C VAL A 439 -15.34 10.02 -6.38
N THR A 440 -15.00 11.23 -5.94
CA THR A 440 -13.80 11.92 -6.38
C THR A 440 -12.71 11.74 -5.33
N VAL A 441 -11.68 10.99 -5.68
CA VAL A 441 -10.57 10.73 -4.76
C VAL A 441 -9.43 11.66 -5.13
N GLY A 442 -8.98 12.48 -4.18
CA GLY A 442 -8.04 13.57 -4.37
C GLY A 442 -6.60 13.14 -4.68
N ASP A 443 -6.37 12.50 -5.82
CA ASP A 443 -5.04 12.27 -6.38
C ASP A 443 -4.57 13.40 -7.31
N GLY A 444 -5.28 14.54 -7.28
CA GLY A 444 -5.01 15.71 -8.10
C GLY A 444 -5.61 15.68 -9.51
N HIS A 445 -6.27 14.57 -9.91
CA HIS A 445 -6.91 14.43 -11.24
C HIS A 445 -8.44 14.61 -11.19
N VAL A 446 -8.91 15.43 -10.25
CA VAL A 446 -10.32 15.77 -10.06
C VAL A 446 -10.54 17.23 -10.48
N CYS A 447 -11.44 17.47 -11.43
CA CYS A 447 -11.86 18.83 -11.76
C CYS A 447 -12.98 19.30 -10.83
N ALA A 448 -13.03 20.61 -10.57
CA ALA A 448 -14.12 21.22 -9.79
C ALA A 448 -15.49 20.99 -10.46
N THR A 449 -15.57 21.17 -11.77
CA THR A 449 -16.75 20.86 -12.57
C THR A 449 -16.29 20.11 -13.82
N PRO A 450 -16.87 18.95 -14.17
CA PRO A 450 -18.07 18.32 -13.57
C PRO A 450 -17.83 17.25 -12.48
N CYS A 451 -16.59 16.88 -12.15
CA CYS A 451 -16.33 15.72 -11.28
C CYS A 451 -16.82 15.94 -9.83
N GLN A 452 -16.51 17.07 -9.18
CA GLN A 452 -17.02 17.34 -7.81
C GLN A 452 -18.54 17.58 -7.80
N ASP A 453 -19.11 18.18 -8.85
CA ASP A 453 -20.56 18.32 -8.96
C ASP A 453 -21.27 16.96 -8.98
N ALA A 454 -20.71 15.98 -9.69
CA ALA A 454 -21.30 14.64 -9.74
C ALA A 454 -21.25 13.91 -8.38
N GLU A 455 -20.18 14.11 -7.61
CA GLU A 455 -20.07 13.58 -6.25
C GLU A 455 -21.04 14.29 -5.28
N ALA A 456 -21.08 15.63 -5.31
CA ALA A 456 -21.91 16.43 -4.41
C ALA A 456 -23.42 16.25 -4.65
N ASN A 457 -23.83 15.89 -5.88
CA ASN A 457 -25.24 15.66 -6.23
C ASN A 457 -25.68 14.19 -6.10
N GLY A 458 -24.79 13.29 -5.64
CA GLY A 458 -25.13 11.90 -5.33
C GLY A 458 -25.76 11.74 -3.93
N PRO A 459 -26.11 10.49 -3.54
CA PRO A 459 -26.04 9.27 -4.34
C PRO A 459 -27.05 9.23 -5.49
N TRP A 460 -26.74 8.46 -6.54
CA TRP A 460 -27.54 8.37 -7.77
C TRP A 460 -28.31 7.06 -7.86
N PHE A 461 -29.53 7.12 -8.41
CA PHE A 461 -30.21 5.91 -8.88
C PHE A 461 -29.59 5.41 -10.20
N PRO A 462 -29.60 4.09 -10.49
CA PRO A 462 -28.99 3.52 -11.69
C PRO A 462 -29.39 4.20 -13.01
N GLU A 463 -30.64 4.65 -13.14
CA GLU A 463 -31.18 5.31 -14.34
C GLU A 463 -30.65 6.74 -14.52
N GLN A 464 -30.24 7.38 -13.43
CA GLN A 464 -29.75 8.76 -13.39
C GLN A 464 -28.23 8.85 -13.25
N LEU A 465 -27.57 7.73 -12.98
CA LEU A 465 -26.14 7.66 -12.72
C LEU A 465 -25.34 8.25 -13.91
N PRO A 466 -24.49 9.27 -13.70
CA PRO A 466 -23.65 9.83 -14.74
C PRO A 466 -22.70 8.78 -15.33
N HIS A 467 -22.42 8.83 -16.63
CA HIS A 467 -21.44 7.93 -17.26
C HIS A 467 -20.00 8.42 -17.02
N LEU A 468 -19.25 7.67 -16.23
CA LEU A 468 -17.84 7.93 -15.98
C LEU A 468 -16.95 7.33 -17.10
N PRO A 469 -15.79 7.95 -17.37
CA PRO A 469 -15.34 9.23 -16.83
C PRO A 469 -16.09 10.40 -17.49
N LEU A 470 -16.40 11.45 -16.71
CA LEU A 470 -17.13 12.63 -17.21
C LEU A 470 -16.33 13.44 -18.25
N HIS A 471 -15.00 13.32 -18.20
CA HIS A 471 -14.09 13.88 -19.18
C HIS A 471 -12.83 13.00 -19.28
N PRO A 472 -12.03 13.11 -20.35
CA PRO A 472 -10.78 12.37 -20.47
C PRO A 472 -9.86 12.62 -19.26
N ALA A 473 -9.16 11.58 -18.82
CA ALA A 473 -8.25 11.59 -17.67
C ALA A 473 -8.87 11.87 -16.28
N CYS A 474 -10.20 12.02 -16.12
CA CYS A 474 -10.78 12.05 -14.76
C CYS A 474 -10.61 10.67 -14.09
N ARG A 475 -10.35 10.67 -12.79
CA ARG A 475 -10.17 9.44 -11.99
C ARG A 475 -11.33 9.12 -11.05
N CYS A 476 -12.48 9.75 -11.26
CA CYS A 476 -13.72 9.39 -10.57
C CYS A 476 -14.05 7.92 -10.73
N THR A 477 -14.62 7.34 -9.68
CA THR A 477 -15.11 5.96 -9.68
C THR A 477 -16.51 5.91 -9.08
N TYR A 478 -17.18 4.78 -9.26
CA TYR A 478 -18.41 4.47 -8.55
C TYR A 478 -18.10 3.79 -7.21
N ALA A 479 -18.97 4.00 -6.22
CA ALA A 479 -18.99 3.22 -4.99
C ALA A 479 -20.44 2.97 -4.57
N ALA A 480 -20.76 1.75 -4.15
CA ALA A 480 -22.07 1.39 -3.64
C ALA A 480 -21.96 0.19 -2.70
N ASP A 481 -23.02 -0.07 -1.95
CA ASP A 481 -23.13 -1.30 -1.17
C ASP A 481 -23.36 -2.49 -2.10
N LEU A 482 -22.78 -3.64 -1.73
CA LEU A 482 -22.84 -4.87 -2.52
C LEU A 482 -23.07 -6.07 -1.60
N TYR A 483 -23.85 -7.04 -2.07
CA TYR A 483 -23.91 -8.35 -1.43
C TYR A 483 -22.63 -9.13 -1.76
N LEU A 484 -21.79 -9.39 -0.75
CA LEU A 484 -20.42 -9.89 -0.95
C LEU A 484 -20.30 -11.41 -1.07
N THR A 485 -21.33 -12.19 -0.71
CA THR A 485 -21.28 -13.67 -0.74
C THR A 485 -20.85 -14.26 -2.09
N PRO A 486 -21.26 -13.73 -3.26
CA PRO A 486 -20.76 -14.23 -4.55
C PRO A 486 -19.24 -14.09 -4.74
N TYR A 487 -18.60 -13.25 -3.93
CA TYR A 487 -17.17 -12.92 -3.98
C TYR A 487 -16.39 -13.51 -2.81
N GLU A 488 -16.99 -14.36 -1.98
CA GLU A 488 -16.33 -15.03 -0.85
C GLU A 488 -14.99 -15.70 -1.25
N PRO A 489 -14.84 -16.34 -2.43
CA PRO A 489 -13.55 -16.91 -2.86
C PRO A 489 -12.44 -15.88 -3.14
N TRP A 490 -12.77 -14.58 -3.15
CA TRP A 490 -11.80 -13.50 -3.33
C TRP A 490 -11.24 -13.01 -2.01
N PHE A 491 -11.82 -13.43 -0.88
CA PHE A 491 -11.30 -13.09 0.43
C PHE A 491 -10.45 -14.24 0.93
N ALA A 492 -9.24 -13.92 1.41
CA ALA A 492 -8.40 -14.92 2.04
C ALA A 492 -9.09 -15.42 3.32
N ASP A 493 -9.24 -16.75 3.45
CA ASP A 493 -9.58 -17.36 4.73
C ASP A 493 -8.44 -17.06 5.70
N HIS A 494 -8.66 -16.18 6.67
CA HIS A 494 -7.71 -15.90 7.75
C HIS A 494 -7.62 -17.05 8.78
N THR A 495 -7.91 -18.29 8.38
CA THR A 495 -7.76 -19.47 9.25
C THR A 495 -6.37 -20.12 9.18
N SER A 496 -5.48 -19.66 8.30
CA SER A 496 -4.09 -20.14 8.26
C SER A 496 -3.10 -19.06 8.76
N PRO A 497 -2.28 -19.35 9.79
CA PRO A 497 -1.24 -18.44 10.25
C PRO A 497 -0.15 -18.23 9.18
N PRO A 498 0.54 -17.08 9.18
CA PRO A 498 1.59 -16.78 8.21
C PRO A 498 2.78 -17.71 8.45
N GLY A 499 3.01 -18.69 7.56
CA GLY A 499 4.17 -19.57 7.68
C GLY A 499 4.19 -20.84 6.85
N GLU A 500 3.08 -21.28 6.27
CA GLU A 500 3.11 -22.47 5.40
C GLU A 500 3.12 -22.07 3.91
N PRO A 501 4.11 -22.56 3.13
CA PRO A 501 4.11 -22.37 1.68
C PRO A 501 2.97 -23.18 1.05
N ARG A 502 2.24 -22.55 0.13
CA ARG A 502 1.28 -23.23 -0.76
C ARG A 502 2.00 -24.15 -1.75
#